data_AF-A0A286IN11-F1
#
_entry.id   AF-A0A286IN11-F1
#
_cell.length_a   1.000
_cell.length_b   1.000
_cell.length_c   1.000
_cell.angle_alpha   90.00
_cell.angle_beta   90.00
_cell.angle_gamma   90.00
#
_symmetry.space_group_name_H-M   'P 1'
#
loop_
_entity.id
_entity.type
_entity.pdbx_description
1 polymer ?
#
loop_
_entity_poly.entity_id
_entity_poly.type
_entity_poly.pdbx_seq_one_letter_code
_entity_poly.pdbx_strand_id
1 'polypeptide(L)'
;MAHIAIPLPQGKGKQDVEIEVTINGQKQQLHYRVELFYWEDCAIPTVDRAECIKNLLKDYDQDWSLYFIGSPTDEFVPITFVKKDELKKQRELMLS
;
A
#
# COMPACT_ATOMS: atom_id res chain seq x y z
N MET A 1 -12.27 8.15 -13.64
CA MET A 1 -10.88 7.65 -13.62
C MET A 1 -10.88 6.22 -14.13
N ALA A 2 -10.06 5.90 -15.14
CA ALA A 2 -9.85 4.52 -15.56
C ALA A 2 -8.85 3.86 -14.61
N HIS A 3 -9.07 2.61 -14.21
CA HIS A 3 -8.17 1.86 -13.34
C HIS A 3 -8.03 0.42 -13.85
N ILE A 4 -6.86 -0.17 -13.61
CA ILE A 4 -6.58 -1.59 -13.85
C ILE A 4 -6.54 -2.27 -12.48
N ALA A 5 -7.30 -3.35 -12.31
CA ALA A 5 -7.25 -4.19 -11.12
C ALA A 5 -6.45 -5.45 -11.42
N ILE A 6 -5.39 -5.68 -10.65
CA ILE A 6 -4.56 -6.89 -10.75
C ILE A 6 -4.87 -7.76 -9.53
N PRO A 7 -5.50 -8.94 -9.69
CA PRO A 7 -5.76 -9.82 -8.57
C PRO A 7 -4.43 -10.38 -8.05
N LEU A 8 -4.17 -10.18 -6.77
CA LEU A 8 -3.02 -10.76 -6.09
C LEU A 8 -3.44 -12.05 -5.38
N PRO A 9 -2.64 -13.12 -5.43
CA PRO A 9 -2.91 -14.32 -4.66
C PRO A 9 -2.86 -13.99 -3.17
N GLN A 10 -3.80 -14.56 -2.39
CA GLN A 10 -3.77 -14.40 -0.94
C GLN A 10 -2.57 -15.18 -0.37
N GLY A 11 -1.56 -14.45 0.08
CA GLY A 11 -0.43 -14.99 0.83
C GLY A 11 -0.51 -14.59 2.30
N LYS A 12 0.17 -15.33 3.17
CA LYS A 12 0.40 -14.89 4.55
C LYS A 12 1.56 -13.90 4.57
N GLY A 13 1.41 -12.80 5.29
CA GLY A 13 2.47 -11.81 5.52
C GLY A 13 2.71 -10.87 4.33
N LYS A 14 3.96 -10.41 4.21
CA LYS A 14 4.39 -9.38 3.25
C LYS A 14 4.50 -9.93 1.83
N GLN A 15 3.97 -9.16 0.87
CA GLN A 15 4.09 -9.41 -0.56
C GLN A 15 4.69 -8.20 -1.24
N ASP A 16 5.86 -8.38 -1.88
CA ASP A 16 6.43 -7.38 -2.76
C ASP A 16 5.90 -7.59 -4.18
N VAL A 17 5.40 -6.52 -4.81
CA VAL A 17 4.73 -6.54 -6.11
C VAL A 17 5.38 -5.51 -7.02
N GLU A 18 5.99 -5.97 -8.11
CA GLU A 18 6.59 -5.10 -9.13
C GLU A 18 5.73 -5.10 -10.39
N ILE A 19 5.42 -3.90 -10.90
CA ILE A 19 4.59 -3.73 -12.09
C ILE A 19 5.31 -2.80 -13.06
N GLU A 20 5.59 -3.27 -14.28
CA GLU A 20 5.94 -2.42 -15.42
C GLU A 20 4.70 -2.22 -16.30
N VAL A 21 4.26 -0.97 -16.43
CA VAL A 21 3.15 -0.57 -17.31
C VAL A 21 3.71 0.25 -18.46
N THR A 22 3.23 0.02 -19.68
CA THR A 22 3.52 0.90 -20.82
C THR A 22 2.23 1.56 -21.28
N ILE A 23 2.15 2.89 -21.22
CA ILE A 23 1.00 3.69 -21.66
C ILE A 23 1.46 4.58 -22.80
N ASN A 24 0.89 4.41 -24.00
CA ASN A 24 1.25 5.19 -25.20
C ASN A 24 2.76 5.21 -25.50
N GLY A 25 3.45 4.07 -25.28
CA GLY A 25 4.89 3.94 -25.47
C GLY A 25 5.76 4.49 -24.33
N GLN A 26 5.16 5.13 -23.31
CA GLN A 26 5.87 5.55 -22.11
C GLN A 26 5.86 4.42 -21.08
N LYS A 27 7.05 3.93 -20.73
CA LYS A 27 7.24 2.92 -19.69
C LYS A 27 7.19 3.55 -18.31
N GLN A 28 6.51 2.88 -17.39
CA GLN A 28 6.44 3.22 -15.99
C GLN A 28 6.66 1.96 -15.16
N GLN A 29 7.66 1.97 -14.31
CA GLN A 29 7.88 0.93 -13.31
C GLN A 29 7.36 1.43 -11.97
N LEU A 30 6.56 0.59 -11.31
CA LEU A 30 5.95 0.85 -10.02
C LEU A 30 6.24 -0.34 -9.10
N HIS A 31 6.78 -0.02 -7.93
CA HIS A 31 7.02 -0.96 -6.86
C HIS A 31 5.98 -0.75 -5.79
N TYR A 32 5.13 -1.76 -5.63
CA TYR A 32 4.16 -1.85 -4.57
C TYR A 32 4.59 -2.87 -3.53
N ARG A 33 4.16 -2.64 -2.30
CA ARG A 33 4.28 -3.60 -1.22
C ARG A 33 2.95 -3.73 -0.52
N VAL A 34 2.44 -4.95 -0.45
CA VAL A 34 1.22 -5.27 0.28
C VAL A 34 1.63 -5.96 1.58
N GLU A 35 1.24 -5.38 2.70
CA GLU A 35 1.46 -5.96 4.02
C GLU A 35 0.12 -6.19 4.72
N LEU A 36 -0.01 -7.32 5.41
CA LEU A 36 -1.14 -7.60 6.27
C LEU A 36 -0.79 -7.14 7.68
N PHE A 37 -1.54 -6.18 8.20
CA PHE A 37 -1.40 -5.71 9.58
C PHE A 37 -2.44 -6.39 10.44
N TYR A 38 -1.99 -7.23 11.38
CA TYR A 38 -2.88 -7.98 12.25
C TYR A 38 -3.33 -7.13 13.44
N TRP A 39 -4.60 -7.26 13.83
CA TRP A 39 -5.13 -6.47 14.96
C TRP A 39 -4.55 -6.89 16.31
N GLU A 40 -4.03 -8.11 16.40
CA GLU A 40 -3.35 -8.61 17.62
C GLU A 40 -2.03 -7.90 17.91
N ASP A 41 -1.39 -7.31 16.88
CA ASP A 41 -0.15 -6.54 17.03
C ASP A 41 -0.42 -5.13 17.61
N CYS A 42 -1.69 -4.73 17.73
CA CYS A 42 -2.08 -3.48 18.38
C CYS A 42 -1.94 -3.61 19.90
N ALA A 43 -1.14 -2.73 20.52
CA ALA A 43 -1.04 -2.67 21.97
C ALA A 43 -2.42 -2.36 22.63
N ILE A 44 -2.77 -3.17 23.63
CA ILE A 44 -4.00 -3.02 24.43
C ILE A 44 -3.92 -1.73 25.27
N PRO A 45 -4.99 -0.92 25.38
CA PRO A 45 -6.38 -1.24 25.06
C PRO A 45 -6.84 -0.70 23.69
N THR A 46 -7.50 -1.58 22.94
CA THR A 46 -8.29 -1.30 21.75
C THR A 46 -9.33 -0.20 22.01
N VAL A 47 -8.99 1.04 21.69
CA VAL A 47 -9.97 2.15 21.71
C VAL A 47 -10.25 2.65 20.29
N ASP A 48 -9.29 2.56 19.36
CA ASP A 48 -9.49 2.98 17.96
C ASP A 48 -8.55 2.24 16.98
N ARG A 49 -9.12 1.53 15.99
CA ARG A 49 -8.36 0.88 14.92
C ARG A 49 -7.58 1.89 14.05
N ALA A 50 -8.12 3.10 13.87
CA ALA A 50 -7.43 4.16 13.15
C ALA A 50 -6.19 4.64 13.92
N GLU A 51 -6.28 4.73 15.25
CA GLU A 51 -5.13 5.05 16.10
C GLU A 51 -4.07 3.95 16.06
N CYS A 52 -4.48 2.68 16.05
CA CYS A 52 -3.52 1.59 15.87
C CYS A 52 -2.79 1.68 14.52
N ILE A 53 -3.52 1.85 13.41
CA ILE A 53 -2.90 2.02 12.09
C ILE A 53 -1.93 3.21 12.09
N LYS A 54 -2.34 4.34 12.67
CA LYS A 54 -1.48 5.53 12.78
C LYS A 54 -0.18 5.23 13.54
N ASN A 55 -0.25 4.46 14.62
CA ASN A 55 0.92 4.06 15.40
C ASN A 55 1.82 3.11 14.62
N LEU A 56 1.26 2.10 13.95
CA LEU A 56 2.01 1.18 13.09
C LEU A 56 2.73 1.90 11.94
N LEU A 57 2.10 2.92 11.37
CA LEU A 57 2.66 3.69 10.26
C LEU A 57 3.71 4.72 10.68
N LYS A 58 3.80 5.07 11.97
CA LYS A 58 4.64 6.18 12.47
C LYS A 58 6.12 5.97 12.18
N ASP A 59 6.60 4.74 12.40
CA ASP A 59 8.01 4.37 12.27
C ASP A 59 8.26 3.52 11.02
N TYR A 60 7.30 3.52 10.08
CA TYR A 60 7.40 2.76 8.85
C TYR A 60 8.46 3.33 7.90
N ASP A 61 8.99 2.47 7.03
CA ASP A 61 10.08 2.78 6.09
C ASP A 61 9.83 4.08 5.31
N GLN A 62 10.75 5.03 5.47
CA GLN A 62 10.63 6.37 4.90
C GLN A 62 10.76 6.41 3.39
N ASP A 63 11.21 5.36 2.71
CA ASP A 63 11.22 5.33 1.25
C ASP A 63 9.85 5.01 0.64
N TRP A 64 8.91 4.57 1.47
CA TRP A 64 7.59 4.13 1.05
C TRP A 64 6.51 5.12 1.46
N SER A 65 5.48 5.20 0.64
CA SER A 65 4.29 6.00 0.88
C SER A 65 3.08 5.11 0.97
N LEU A 66 2.19 5.39 1.93
CA LEU A 66 0.87 4.79 2.00
C LEU A 66 0.12 5.11 0.69
N TYR A 67 -0.26 4.06 -0.04
CA TYR A 67 -0.98 4.17 -1.31
C TYR A 67 -2.47 3.86 -1.12
N PHE A 68 -2.78 2.76 -0.42
CA PHE A 68 -4.15 2.29 -0.25
C PHE A 68 -4.29 1.47 1.04
N ILE A 69 -5.37 1.69 1.78
CA ILE A 69 -5.80 0.81 2.89
C ILE A 69 -6.99 0.02 2.36
N GLY A 70 -6.85 -1.30 2.29
CA GLY A 70 -7.92 -2.17 1.83
C GLY A 70 -8.98 -2.42 2.91
N SER A 71 -9.97 -3.23 2.56
CA SER A 71 -11.05 -3.58 3.48
C SER A 71 -10.52 -4.40 4.65
N PRO A 72 -10.79 -4.00 5.90
CA PRO A 72 -10.39 -4.76 7.07
C PRO A 72 -11.19 -6.06 7.18
N THR A 73 -10.57 -7.08 7.76
CA THR A 73 -11.20 -8.31 8.25
C THR A 73 -11.27 -8.29 9.79
N ASP A 74 -11.76 -9.36 10.39
CA ASP A 74 -11.72 -9.54 11.84
C ASP A 74 -10.30 -9.79 12.36
N GLU A 75 -9.36 -10.20 11.49
CA GLU A 75 -7.99 -10.57 11.85
C GLU A 75 -6.96 -9.51 11.47
N PHE A 76 -7.11 -8.88 10.30
CA PHE A 76 -6.11 -7.97 9.75
C PHE A 76 -6.70 -6.89 8.84
N VAL A 77 -5.89 -5.90 8.50
CA VAL A 77 -6.14 -4.96 7.40
C VAL A 77 -4.99 -5.00 6.39
N PRO A 78 -5.26 -5.18 5.09
CA PRO A 78 -4.23 -5.09 4.07
C PRO A 78 -3.90 -3.63 3.81
N ILE A 79 -2.61 -3.28 3.83
CA ILE A 79 -2.12 -1.94 3.50
C ILE A 79 -1.15 -2.07 2.33
N THR A 80 -1.38 -1.24 1.31
CA THR A 80 -0.53 -1.13 0.14
C THR A 80 0.32 0.13 0.23
N PHE A 81 1.62 -0.05 0.03
CA PHE A 81 2.60 1.01 -0.08
C PHE A 81 3.15 1.08 -1.50
N VAL A 82 3.67 2.24 -1.87
CA VAL A 82 4.39 2.48 -3.13
C VAL A 82 5.69 3.23 -2.84
N LYS A 83 6.74 3.04 -3.64
CA LYS A 83 7.96 3.84 -3.52
C LYS A 83 7.67 5.33 -3.76
N LYS A 84 8.18 6.20 -2.87
CA LYS A 84 7.91 7.66 -2.88
C LYS A 84 8.23 8.34 -4.21
N ASP A 85 9.40 8.05 -4.76
CA ASP A 85 9.88 8.69 -6.00
C ASP A 85 9.00 8.33 -7.20
N GLU A 86 8.44 7.13 -7.21
CA GLU A 86 7.56 6.63 -8.28
C GLU A 86 6.16 7.21 -8.17
N LEU A 87 5.64 7.35 -6.95
CA LEU A 87 4.37 8.05 -6.70
C LEU A 87 4.43 9.51 -7.13
N LYS A 88 5.56 10.18 -6.91
CA LYS A 88 5.77 11.56 -7.35
C LYS A 88 5.70 11.66 -8.88
N LYS A 89 6.43 10.81 -9.59
CA LYS A 89 6.39 10.73 -11.06
C LYS A 89 4.98 10.44 -11.59
N GLN A 90 4.26 9.51 -10.95
CA GLN A 90 2.88 9.19 -11.32
C GLN A 90 1.95 10.40 -11.18
N ARG A 91 2.07 11.17 -10.09
CA ARG A 91 1.25 12.37 -9.85
C ARG A 91 1.53 13.49 -10.85
N GLU A 92 2.80 13.70 -11.20
CA GLU A 92 3.20 14.68 -12.21
C GLU A 92 2.56 14.38 -13.56
N LEU A 93 2.53 13.10 -13.96
CA LEU A 93 1.89 12.65 -15.21
C LEU A 93 0.35 12.72 -15.19
N MET A 94 -0.28 12.64 -14.01
CA MET A 94 -1.75 12.77 -13.88
C MET A 94 -2.22 14.23 -13.94
N LEU A 95 -1.32 15.19 -13.73
CA LEU A 95 -1.61 16.62 -13.71
C LEU A 95 -1.27 17.33 -15.04
N SER A 96 -0.62 16.62 -15.97
CA SER A 96 -0.31 17.07 -17.34
C SER A 96 -1.40 16.69 -18.33
#